data_AF-A0A350UDJ7-F1
#
_entry.id   AF-A0A350UDJ7-F1
#
_cell.length_a   1.000
_cell.length_b   1.000
_cell.length_c   1.000
_cell.angle_alpha   90.00
_cell.angle_beta   90.00
_cell.angle_gamma   90.00
#
_symmetry.space_group_name_H-M   'P 1'
#
loop_
_entity.id
_entity.type
_entity.pdbx_description
1 polymer ?
#
loop_
_entity_poly.entity_id
_entity_poly.type
_entity_poly.pdbx_seq_one_letter_code
_entity_poly.pdbx_strand_id
1 'polypeptide(L)'
;MGEQCNKMIYRGRLQGSSQCVRKGVVERDGRSYCKQHDPVARHERAKARQEKFNREHSAKKEAFRLARVAPELLAALEAVIDLAEKTPGTAYTISGSVMAQVRSAVAKANTSRKGRTEQ
;
A
#
# COMPACT_ATOMS: atom_id res chain seq x y z
N MET A 1 -10.37 -44.67 -15.34
CA MET A 1 -10.20 -43.87 -14.10
C MET A 1 -9.45 -42.60 -14.48
N GLY A 2 -9.88 -41.41 -14.08
CA GLY A 2 -9.12 -40.20 -14.41
C GLY A 2 -7.89 -40.08 -13.53
N GLU A 3 -6.79 -39.56 -14.08
CA GLU A 3 -5.54 -39.38 -13.33
C GLU A 3 -5.75 -38.50 -12.10
N GLN A 4 -5.05 -38.84 -11.02
CA GLN A 4 -5.09 -38.07 -9.78
C GLN A 4 -4.29 -36.77 -9.94
N CYS A 5 -4.68 -35.71 -9.22
CA CYS A 5 -3.93 -34.45 -9.24
C CYS A 5 -2.48 -34.66 -8.79
N ASN A 6 -1.52 -34.18 -9.59
CA ASN A 6 -0.09 -34.32 -9.37
C ASN A 6 0.47 -33.41 -8.24
N LYS A 7 -0.35 -32.53 -7.66
CA LYS A 7 0.13 -31.59 -6.64
C LYS A 7 0.34 -32.28 -5.30
N MET A 8 1.55 -32.17 -4.74
CA MET A 8 1.82 -32.48 -3.34
C MET A 8 1.25 -31.40 -2.41
N ILE A 9 0.47 -31.85 -1.42
CA ILE A 9 -0.10 -31.03 -0.36
C ILE A 9 0.59 -31.33 0.97
N TYR A 10 0.88 -30.28 1.72
CA TYR A 10 1.41 -30.41 3.08
C TYR A 10 0.29 -30.82 4.03
N ARG A 11 0.51 -31.86 4.84
CA ARG A 11 -0.46 -32.38 5.82
C ARG A 11 -0.13 -31.99 7.27
N GLY A 12 0.93 -31.24 7.49
CA GLY A 12 1.39 -30.86 8.83
C GLY A 12 2.80 -31.39 9.13
N ARG A 13 3.39 -30.90 10.22
CA ARG A 13 4.81 -31.12 10.53
C ARG A 13 5.18 -32.57 10.72
N LEU A 14 4.27 -33.37 11.30
CA LEU A 14 4.49 -34.78 11.60
C LEU A 14 4.06 -35.73 10.47
N GLN A 15 3.20 -35.27 9.56
CA GLN A 15 2.59 -36.11 8.50
C GLN A 15 3.25 -35.91 7.12
N GLY A 16 4.16 -34.94 7.00
CA GLY A 16 4.88 -34.69 5.76
C GLY A 16 3.99 -34.13 4.63
N SER A 17 4.39 -34.42 3.39
CA SER A 17 3.62 -34.07 2.20
C SER A 17 3.01 -35.32 1.57
N SER A 18 1.80 -35.19 1.04
CA SER A 18 1.06 -36.27 0.38
C SER A 18 0.49 -35.77 -0.94
N GLN A 19 0.22 -36.67 -1.89
CA GLN A 19 -0.40 -36.28 -3.14
C GLN A 19 -1.86 -35.84 -2.92
N CYS A 20 -2.29 -34.81 -3.65
CA CYS A 20 -3.68 -34.35 -3.60
C CYS A 20 -4.62 -35.46 -4.04
N VAL A 21 -5.60 -35.82 -3.19
CA VAL A 21 -6.57 -36.90 -3.44
C VAL A 21 -7.65 -36.56 -4.48
N ARG A 22 -7.66 -35.33 -5.01
CA ARG A 22 -8.68 -34.89 -5.96
C ARG A 22 -8.36 -35.38 -7.37
N LYS A 23 -9.42 -35.68 -8.13
CA LYS A 23 -9.31 -36.01 -9.56
C LYS A 23 -8.68 -34.85 -10.34
N GLY A 24 -7.70 -35.18 -11.17
CA GLY A 24 -7.15 -34.28 -12.16
C GLY A 24 -8.16 -34.08 -13.30
N VAL A 25 -8.42 -32.82 -13.64
CA VAL A 25 -9.39 -32.43 -14.68
C VAL A 25 -8.80 -31.42 -15.67
N VAL A 26 -7.58 -30.94 -15.42
CA VAL A 26 -6.84 -30.03 -16.28
C VAL A 26 -5.46 -30.62 -16.48
N GLU A 27 -5.01 -30.72 -17.73
CA GLU A 27 -3.67 -31.21 -18.07
C GLU A 27 -2.76 -30.04 -18.44
N ARG A 28 -1.54 -30.02 -17.89
CA ARG A 28 -0.48 -29.05 -18.17
C ARG A 28 0.86 -29.76 -18.17
N ASP A 29 1.63 -29.61 -19.24
CA ASP A 29 2.99 -30.17 -19.36
C ASP A 29 3.04 -31.68 -19.07
N GLY A 30 2.05 -32.44 -19.58
CA GLY A 30 1.94 -33.89 -19.36
C GLY A 30 1.61 -34.29 -17.90
N ARG A 31 1.08 -33.35 -17.09
CA ARG A 31 0.69 -33.59 -15.70
C ARG A 31 -0.77 -33.20 -15.49
N SER A 32 -1.50 -34.02 -14.74
CA SER A 32 -2.91 -33.77 -14.41
C SER A 32 -3.07 -32.99 -13.09
N TYR A 33 -3.92 -31.97 -13.09
CA TYR A 33 -4.19 -31.09 -11.94
C TYR A 33 -5.69 -30.97 -11.69
N CYS A 34 -6.08 -30.83 -10.42
CA CYS A 34 -7.44 -30.43 -10.07
C CYS A 34 -7.60 -28.92 -10.24
N LYS A 35 -8.83 -28.40 -10.39
CA LYS A 35 -9.10 -26.96 -10.57
C LYS A 35 -8.46 -26.06 -9.50
N GLN A 36 -8.31 -26.55 -8.27
CA GLN A 36 -7.68 -25.80 -7.19
C GLN A 36 -6.16 -25.67 -7.37
N HIS A 37 -5.52 -26.69 -7.95
CA HIS A 37 -4.07 -26.81 -8.07
C HIS A 37 -3.53 -26.60 -9.48
N ASP A 38 -4.40 -26.25 -10.46
CA ASP A 38 -3.97 -25.80 -11.77
C ASP A 38 -2.96 -24.64 -11.59
N PRO A 39 -1.70 -24.80 -12.05
CA PRO A 39 -0.68 -23.78 -11.89
C PRO A 39 -1.06 -22.45 -12.54
N VAL A 40 -1.74 -22.47 -13.68
CA VAL A 40 -2.16 -21.26 -14.41
C VAL A 40 -3.20 -20.50 -13.60
N ALA A 41 -4.32 -21.16 -13.25
CA ALA A 41 -5.37 -20.55 -12.44
C ALA A 41 -4.88 -20.14 -11.03
N ARG A 42 -3.88 -20.82 -10.47
CA ARG A 42 -3.24 -20.40 -9.21
C ARG A 42 -2.45 -19.10 -9.40
N HIS A 43 -1.67 -18.99 -10.47
CA HIS A 43 -0.88 -17.80 -10.78
C HIS A 43 -1.78 -16.58 -11.01
N GLU A 44 -2.85 -16.72 -11.80
CA GLU A 44 -3.82 -15.64 -12.04
C GLU A 44 -4.49 -15.17 -10.74
N ARG A 45 -4.94 -16.10 -9.89
CA ARG A 45 -5.49 -15.76 -8.57
C ARG A 45 -4.46 -15.08 -7.67
N ALA A 46 -3.20 -15.49 -7.73
CA ALA A 46 -2.13 -14.85 -6.97
C ALA A 46 -1.88 -13.41 -7.46
N LYS A 47 -1.82 -13.20 -8.78
CA LYS A 47 -1.70 -11.88 -9.39
C LYS A 47 -2.85 -10.96 -9.00
N ALA A 48 -4.10 -11.43 -9.12
CA ALA A 48 -5.28 -10.67 -8.71
C ALA A 48 -5.27 -10.30 -7.22
N ARG A 49 -4.85 -11.21 -6.34
CA ARG A 49 -4.66 -10.91 -4.91
C ARG A 49 -3.57 -9.87 -4.69
N GLN A 50 -2.45 -9.97 -5.40
CA GLN A 50 -1.35 -9.02 -5.28
C GLN A 50 -1.77 -7.63 -5.75
N GLU A 51 -2.49 -7.51 -6.87
CA GLU A 51 -3.01 -6.24 -7.38
C GLU A 51 -3.99 -5.60 -6.38
N LYS A 52 -4.91 -6.40 -5.82
CA LYS A 52 -5.83 -5.93 -4.77
C LYS A 52 -5.06 -5.44 -3.54
N PHE A 53 -4.09 -6.23 -3.06
CA PHE A 53 -3.25 -5.86 -1.93
C PHE A 53 -2.48 -4.57 -2.21
N ASN A 54 -1.87 -4.44 -3.39
CA ASN A 54 -1.12 -3.24 -3.78
C ASN A 54 -2.03 -2.00 -3.80
N ARG A 55 -3.26 -2.12 -4.31
CA ARG A 55 -4.24 -1.02 -4.34
C ARG A 55 -4.66 -0.60 -2.92
N GLU A 56 -4.98 -1.56 -2.05
CA GLU A 56 -5.35 -1.25 -0.67
C GLU A 56 -4.17 -0.67 0.11
N HIS A 57 -2.98 -1.22 -0.10
CA HIS A 57 -1.77 -0.77 0.57
C HIS A 57 -1.34 0.63 0.12
N SER A 58 -1.44 0.95 -1.17
CA SER A 58 -1.13 2.31 -1.67
C SER A 58 -2.12 3.33 -1.14
N ALA A 59 -3.43 3.03 -1.11
CA ALA A 59 -4.43 3.91 -0.54
C ALA A 59 -4.18 4.16 0.96
N LYS A 60 -3.87 3.10 1.73
CA LYS A 60 -3.52 3.22 3.15
C LYS A 60 -2.24 4.02 3.35
N LYS A 61 -1.23 3.83 2.51
CA LYS A 61 0.03 4.57 2.57
C LYS A 61 -0.18 6.07 2.32
N GLU A 62 -1.01 6.43 1.35
CA GLU A 62 -1.36 7.83 1.08
C GLU A 62 -2.21 8.45 2.20
N ALA A 63 -3.19 7.71 2.73
CA ALA A 63 -3.98 8.17 3.87
C ALA A 63 -3.08 8.41 5.11
N PHE A 64 -2.17 7.48 5.40
CA PHE A 64 -1.20 7.64 6.48
C PHE A 64 -0.26 8.81 6.23
N ARG A 65 0.20 9.01 4.98
CA ARG A 65 1.03 10.15 4.60
C ARG A 65 0.31 11.47 4.87
N LEU A 66 -0.95 11.60 4.48
CA LEU A 66 -1.77 12.79 4.70
C LEU A 66 -2.05 13.01 6.19
N ALA A 67 -2.48 11.97 6.91
CA ALA A 67 -2.73 12.05 8.34
C ALA A 67 -1.50 12.51 9.13
N ARG A 68 -0.30 12.15 8.67
CA ARG A 68 0.95 12.58 9.29
C ARG A 68 1.25 14.07 9.10
N VAL A 69 0.89 14.66 7.97
CA VAL A 69 1.17 16.08 7.67
C VAL A 69 0.02 17.03 8.02
N ALA A 70 -1.19 16.50 8.20
CA ALA A 70 -2.38 17.30 8.47
C ALA A 70 -2.25 18.23 9.70
N PRO A 71 -1.68 17.80 10.84
CA PRO A 71 -1.56 18.68 12.02
C PRO A 71 -0.64 19.88 11.78
N GLU A 72 0.50 19.66 11.11
CA GLU A 72 1.45 20.74 10.79
C GLU A 72 0.86 21.72 9.77
N LEU A 73 0.11 21.20 8.79
CA LEU A 73 -0.58 22.04 7.80
C LEU A 73 -1.69 22.88 8.44
N LEU A 74 -2.46 22.29 9.35
CA LEU A 74 -3.52 22.98 10.09
C LEU A 74 -2.95 24.09 10.96
N ALA A 75 -1.90 23.81 11.73
CA ALA A 75 -1.23 24.82 12.56
C ALA A 75 -0.66 25.98 11.71
N ALA A 76 -0.12 25.68 10.52
CA ALA A 76 0.35 26.71 9.60
C ALA A 76 -0.79 27.56 9.03
N LEU A 77 -1.96 26.97 8.75
CA LEU A 77 -3.15 27.69 8.29
C LEU A 77 -3.72 28.59 9.39
N GLU A 78 -3.83 28.09 10.62
CA GLU A 78 -4.26 28.86 11.79
C GLU A 78 -3.36 30.08 12.00
N ALA A 79 -2.03 29.90 11.93
CA ALA A 79 -1.09 31.02 12.04
C ALA A 79 -1.26 32.09 10.94
N VAL A 80 -1.66 31.69 9.73
CA VAL A 80 -1.94 32.64 8.63
C VAL A 80 -3.25 33.39 8.86
N ILE A 81 -4.29 32.72 9.37
CA ILE A 81 -5.57 33.35 9.72
C ILE A 81 -5.38 34.36 10.85
N ASP A 82 -4.69 33.97 11.93
CA ASP A 82 -4.34 34.84 13.05
C ASP A 82 -3.61 36.11 12.59
N LEU A 83 -2.70 35.98 11.62
CA LEU A 83 -1.98 37.12 11.06
C LEU A 83 -2.93 38.04 10.28
N ALA A 84 -3.84 37.46 9.49
CA ALA A 84 -4.80 38.21 8.68
C ALA A 84 -5.79 39.01 9.54
N GLU A 85 -6.26 38.43 10.64
CA GLU A 85 -7.15 39.11 11.59
C GLU A 85 -6.46 40.27 12.31
N LYS A 86 -5.16 40.14 12.61
CA LYS A 86 -4.36 41.19 13.25
C LYS A 86 -4.00 42.34 12.33
N THR A 87 -4.15 42.20 11.01
CA THR A 87 -3.84 43.25 10.01
C THR A 87 -5.01 43.52 9.06
N PRO A 88 -6.14 44.05 9.54
CA PRO A 88 -7.28 44.37 8.67
C PRO A 88 -6.95 45.54 7.74
N GLY A 89 -7.20 45.37 6.43
CA GLY A 89 -7.14 46.46 5.44
C GLY A 89 -5.94 46.45 4.48
N THR A 90 -4.96 45.58 4.64
CA THR A 90 -3.97 45.34 3.58
C THR A 90 -4.57 44.42 2.52
N ALA A 91 -4.75 44.91 1.29
CA ALA A 91 -4.95 44.04 0.13
C ALA A 91 -3.83 43.00 0.15
N TYR A 92 -4.17 41.74 0.42
CA TYR A 92 -3.19 40.67 0.63
C TYR A 92 -2.50 40.36 -0.71
N THR A 93 -1.46 41.11 -1.05
CA THR A 93 -0.30 40.46 -1.67
C THR A 93 0.24 39.54 -0.60
N ILE A 94 -0.01 38.23 -0.73
CA ILE A 94 0.68 37.24 0.10
C ILE A 94 2.16 37.51 -0.11
N SER A 95 2.79 38.20 0.85
CA SER A 95 4.14 38.66 0.66
C SER A 95 5.03 37.44 0.50
N GLY A 96 6.10 37.56 -0.29
CA GLY A 96 7.03 36.45 -0.50
C GLY A 96 7.54 35.84 0.81
N SER A 97 7.52 36.60 1.91
CA SER A 97 7.93 36.11 3.24
C SER A 97 6.93 35.13 3.86
N VAL A 98 5.63 35.33 3.73
CA VAL A 98 4.61 34.38 4.24
C VAL A 98 4.69 33.08 3.45
N MET A 99 4.80 33.15 2.12
CA MET A 99 5.03 31.96 1.31
C MET A 99 6.39 31.30 1.58
N ALA A 100 7.40 32.04 2.02
CA ALA A 100 8.69 31.49 2.42
C ALA A 100 8.59 30.76 3.78
N GLN A 101 7.80 31.28 4.73
CA GLN A 101 7.54 30.63 6.01
C GLN A 101 6.74 29.34 5.82
N VAL A 102 5.69 29.37 5.00
CA VAL A 102 4.94 28.16 4.61
C VAL A 102 5.86 27.16 3.91
N ARG A 103 6.67 27.60 2.94
CA ARG A 103 7.66 26.73 2.28
C ARG A 103 8.69 26.16 3.25
N SER A 104 9.14 26.93 4.24
CA SER A 104 10.09 26.48 5.27
C SER A 104 9.46 25.44 6.20
N ALA A 105 8.22 25.64 6.62
CA ALA A 105 7.47 24.67 7.42
C ALA A 105 7.26 23.36 6.64
N VAL A 106 6.83 23.45 5.37
CA VAL A 106 6.71 22.31 4.46
C VAL A 106 8.06 21.63 4.21
N ALA A 107 9.17 22.37 4.14
CA ALA A 107 10.51 21.82 3.99
C ALA A 107 10.97 21.06 5.24
N LYS A 108 10.72 21.60 6.44
CA LYS A 108 11.03 20.94 7.73
C LYS A 108 10.23 19.63 7.91
N ALA A 109 8.95 19.64 7.56
CA ALA A 109 8.11 18.45 7.51
C ALA A 109 8.69 17.36 6.58
N ASN A 110 9.32 17.79 5.47
CA ASN A 110 9.95 16.91 4.49
C ASN A 110 11.40 16.51 4.79
N THR A 111 12.14 17.20 5.67
CA THR A 111 13.50 16.78 6.09
C THR A 111 13.48 15.86 7.29
N SER A 112 12.54 16.05 8.23
CA SER A 112 12.23 15.09 9.31
C SER A 112 11.80 13.71 8.76
N ARG A 113 11.41 13.67 7.48
CA ARG A 113 11.11 12.47 6.67
C ARG A 113 12.35 11.66 6.25
N LYS A 114 13.54 12.27 6.09
CA LYS A 114 14.76 11.59 5.61
C LYS A 114 15.55 10.90 6.74
N GLY A 115 15.67 11.54 7.90
CA GLY A 115 16.47 11.00 9.01
C GLY A 115 15.87 9.80 9.77
N ARG A 116 14.61 9.44 9.51
CA ARG A 116 13.89 8.36 10.23
C ARG A 116 13.68 7.08 9.39
N THR A 117 14.01 7.11 8.10
CA THR A 117 13.99 5.94 7.21
C THR A 117 15.34 5.21 7.13
N GLU A 118 16.37 5.72 7.82
CA GLU A 118 17.74 5.20 7.81
C GLU A 118 18.17 4.58 9.16
N GLN A 119 17.23 4.32 10.08
CA GLN A 119 17.45 3.61 11.35
C GLN A 119 16.65 2.31 11.41
#